data_AF-A0A2S8IW78-F1
#
_entry.id   AF-A0A2S8IW78-F1
#
_cell.length_a   1.000
_cell.length_b   1.000
_cell.length_c   1.000
_cell.angle_alpha   90.00
_cell.angle_beta   90.00
_cell.angle_gamma   90.00
#
_symmetry.space_group_name_H-M   'P 1'
#
loop_
_entity.id
_entity.type
_entity.pdbx_description
1 polymer ?
#
loop_
_entity_poly.entity_id
_entity_poly.type
_entity_poly.pdbx_seq_one_letter_code
_entity_poly.pdbx_strand_id
1 'polypeptide(L)'
;MSVLLKENRDAATADPAAEMLAAQQPAEPEKKPSNKPTTVYIAPDVLKEARLAFKATQSAEADRNWSHFVEKALADATQRRAAQHNDGNAFEGEDKPLPPGRPLAD
;
A
#
# COMPACT_ATOMS: atom_id res chain seq x y z
N MET A 1 34.43 -19.93 -68.42
CA MET A 1 33.90 -18.57 -68.67
C MET A 1 33.73 -17.89 -67.33
N SER A 2 34.50 -16.82 -67.09
CA SER A 2 34.41 -15.95 -65.91
C SER A 2 33.28 -14.92 -66.08
N VAL A 3 32.51 -14.60 -65.03
CA VAL A 3 32.05 -13.26 -64.56
C VAL A 3 31.47 -13.47 -63.13
N LEU A 4 32.07 -13.01 -62.03
CA LEU A 4 32.06 -11.67 -61.39
C LEU A 4 30.69 -11.16 -60.83
N LEU A 5 30.62 -11.15 -59.49
CA LEU A 5 30.17 -10.09 -58.57
C LEU A 5 28.69 -9.59 -58.49
N LYS A 6 28.27 -9.49 -57.21
CA LYS A 6 27.31 -8.56 -56.55
C LYS A 6 25.80 -8.86 -56.67
N GLU A 7 25.16 -9.10 -55.52
CA GLU A 7 24.47 -8.02 -54.79
C GLU A 7 24.04 -8.51 -53.39
N ASN A 8 24.65 -7.93 -52.35
CA ASN A 8 24.07 -7.88 -51.00
C ASN A 8 23.08 -6.73 -51.00
N ARG A 9 21.80 -7.01 -50.78
CA ARG A 9 20.79 -6.02 -50.46
C ARG A 9 20.05 -6.42 -49.19
N ASP A 10 20.15 -5.49 -48.24
CA ASP A 10 19.47 -5.31 -46.97
C ASP A 10 18.11 -5.98 -46.78
N ALA A 11 17.91 -6.57 -45.59
CA ALA A 11 16.80 -6.16 -44.72
C ALA A 11 16.97 -6.76 -43.30
N ALA A 12 16.79 -5.87 -42.33
CA ALA A 12 16.46 -6.14 -40.93
C ALA A 12 17.58 -6.66 -40.02
N THR A 13 18.55 -5.78 -39.75
CA THR A 13 19.13 -5.66 -38.41
C THR A 13 17.99 -5.35 -37.44
N ALA A 14 17.56 -6.32 -36.65
CA ALA A 14 16.78 -6.05 -35.46
C ALA A 14 17.72 -5.35 -34.47
N ASP A 15 17.50 -4.05 -34.25
CA ASP A 15 18.25 -3.23 -33.31
C ASP A 15 17.97 -3.71 -31.88
N PRO A 16 18.96 -4.27 -31.14
CA PRO A 16 18.78 -4.63 -29.74
C PRO A 16 18.69 -3.40 -28.82
N ALA A 17 18.81 -2.19 -29.38
CA ALA A 17 18.70 -0.92 -28.66
C ALA A 17 17.26 -0.56 -28.24
N ALA A 18 16.24 -1.17 -28.85
CA ALA A 18 14.83 -0.89 -28.52
C ALA A 18 14.37 -1.54 -27.20
N GLU A 19 14.96 -2.68 -26.81
CA GLU A 19 14.62 -3.36 -25.55
C GLU A 19 15.27 -2.71 -24.31
N MET A 20 16.36 -1.96 -24.48
CA MET A 20 17.01 -1.27 -23.36
C MET A 20 16.29 0.01 -22.91
N LEU A 21 15.36 0.54 -23.72
CA LEU A 21 14.58 1.74 -23.40
C LEU A 21 13.26 1.43 -22.67
N ALA A 22 12.83 0.16 -22.63
CA ALA A 22 11.60 -0.24 -21.96
C ALA A 22 11.76 -0.48 -20.44
N ALA A 23 12.99 -0.52 -19.92
CA ALA A 23 13.27 -0.83 -18.51
C ALA A 23 13.36 0.40 -17.59
N GLN A 24 12.94 1.59 -18.04
CA GLN A 24 12.90 2.80 -17.21
C GLN A 24 11.46 3.27 -17.04
N GLN A 25 10.60 2.39 -16.53
CA GLN A 25 9.39 2.86 -15.85
C GLN A 25 9.86 3.48 -14.52
N PRO A 26 9.63 4.78 -14.27
CA PRO A 26 9.97 5.36 -12.98
C PRO A 26 9.22 4.58 -11.91
N ALA A 27 9.95 3.92 -11.01
CA ALA A 27 9.37 3.43 -9.78
C ALA A 27 8.65 4.60 -9.13
N GLU A 28 7.33 4.49 -8.94
CA GLU A 28 6.57 5.46 -8.16
C GLU A 28 7.32 5.67 -6.84
N PRO A 29 7.58 6.93 -6.45
CA PRO A 29 8.34 7.20 -5.25
C PRO A 29 7.61 6.55 -4.07
N GLU A 30 8.25 5.56 -3.46
CA GLU A 30 7.77 4.97 -2.21
C GLU A 30 7.53 6.13 -1.23
N LYS A 31 6.25 6.44 -0.99
CA LYS A 31 5.86 7.50 -0.07
C LYS A 31 6.43 7.12 1.29
N LYS A 32 7.51 7.82 1.69
CA LYS A 32 8.06 7.69 3.03
C LYS A 32 6.91 7.81 4.04
N PRO A 33 6.81 6.91 5.03
CA PRO A 33 5.74 6.96 6.01
C PRO A 33 5.71 8.35 6.63
N SER A 34 4.61 9.06 6.43
CA SER A 34 4.45 10.40 6.96
C SER A 34 4.14 10.27 8.45
N ASN A 35 5.01 10.76 9.31
CA ASN A 35 4.76 10.85 10.76
C ASN A 35 3.75 11.96 11.12
N LYS A 36 2.89 12.35 10.17
CA LYS A 36 1.87 13.36 10.43
C LYS A 36 0.79 12.74 11.32
N PRO A 37 0.41 13.41 12.42
CA PRO A 37 -0.65 12.90 13.29
C PRO A 37 -1.98 12.92 12.54
N THR A 38 -2.70 11.80 12.56
CA THR A 38 -4.08 11.67 12.06
C THR A 38 -5.04 11.59 13.23
N THR A 39 -6.15 12.34 13.17
CA THR A 39 -7.17 12.36 14.23
C THR A 39 -8.46 11.72 13.72
N VAL A 40 -9.10 10.92 14.57
CA VAL A 40 -10.40 10.27 14.30
C VAL A 40 -11.31 10.43 15.52
N TYR A 41 -12.63 10.45 15.29
CA TYR A 41 -13.61 10.45 16.36
C TYR A 41 -13.87 9.03 16.86
N ILE A 42 -13.85 8.86 18.19
CA ILE A 42 -14.11 7.58 18.86
C ILE A 42 -15.05 7.88 20.03
N ALA A 43 -16.06 7.01 20.23
CA ALA A 43 -16.98 7.15 21.36
C ALA A 43 -16.23 7.06 22.69
N PRO A 44 -16.58 7.86 23.71
CA PRO A 44 -15.85 7.91 24.97
C PRO A 44 -15.71 6.55 25.66
N ASP A 45 -16.77 5.73 25.65
CA ASP A 45 -16.77 4.41 26.27
C ASP A 45 -15.85 3.43 25.54
N VAL A 46 -15.88 3.43 24.20
CA VAL A 46 -14.97 2.62 23.37
C VAL A 46 -13.52 3.01 23.62
N LEU A 47 -13.23 4.31 23.69
CA LEU A 47 -11.89 4.80 23.99
C LEU A 47 -11.44 4.40 25.41
N LYS A 48 -12.35 4.45 26.38
CA LYS A 48 -12.09 4.03 27.77
C LYS A 48 -11.74 2.54 27.83
N GLU A 49 -12.55 1.67 27.23
CA GLU A 49 -12.29 0.23 27.20
C GLU A 49 -10.98 -0.10 26.49
N ALA A 50 -10.73 0.50 25.33
CA ALA A 50 -9.49 0.29 24.58
C ALA A 50 -8.25 0.70 25.39
N ARG A 51 -8.32 1.81 26.14
CA ARG A 51 -7.23 2.24 27.04
C ARG A 51 -7.01 1.26 28.19
N LEU A 52 -8.07 0.69 28.76
CA LEU A 52 -7.96 -0.30 29.82
C LEU A 52 -7.32 -1.59 29.29
N ALA A 53 -7.75 -2.07 28.12
CA ALA A 53 -7.17 -3.22 27.45
C ALA A 53 -5.67 -3.01 27.18
N PHE A 54 -5.30 -1.91 26.51
CA PHE A 54 -3.90 -1.58 26.23
C PHE A 54 -3.03 -1.58 27.49
N LYS A 55 -3.48 -0.91 28.57
CA LYS A 55 -2.74 -0.88 29.84
C LYS A 55 -2.55 -2.27 30.44
N ALA A 56 -3.53 -3.15 30.28
CA ALA A 56 -3.48 -4.52 30.80
C ALA A 56 -2.61 -5.45 29.95
N THR A 57 -2.54 -5.23 28.63
CA THR A 57 -1.95 -6.20 27.68
C THR A 57 -0.69 -5.73 26.95
N GLN A 58 -0.29 -4.45 27.05
CA GLN A 58 0.80 -3.88 26.22
C GLN A 58 2.08 -4.73 26.21
N SER A 59 2.48 -5.31 27.34
CA SER A 59 3.69 -6.12 27.43
C SER A 59 3.53 -7.51 26.82
N ALA A 60 2.35 -8.12 26.97
CA ALA A 60 2.05 -9.45 26.44
C ALA A 60 1.85 -9.41 24.91
N GLU A 61 1.25 -8.32 24.41
CA GLU A 61 0.99 -8.10 22.97
C GLU A 61 2.16 -7.42 22.24
N ALA A 62 3.26 -7.12 22.95
CA ALA A 62 4.44 -6.43 22.45
C ALA A 62 4.14 -5.04 21.82
N ASP A 63 3.19 -4.32 22.40
CA ASP A 63 2.84 -2.97 21.96
C ASP A 63 3.87 -1.94 22.41
N ARG A 64 4.49 -1.26 21.43
CA ARG A 64 5.53 -0.25 21.67
C ARG A 64 4.99 1.01 22.35
N ASN A 65 3.77 1.41 21.98
CA ASN A 65 3.05 2.56 22.52
C ASN A 65 1.57 2.49 22.12
N TRP A 66 0.77 3.46 22.55
CA TRP A 66 -0.65 3.55 22.23
C TRP A 66 -0.93 3.62 20.72
N SER A 67 -0.14 4.36 19.95
CA SER A 67 -0.32 4.44 18.50
C SER A 67 -0.11 3.09 17.82
N HIS A 68 0.90 2.32 18.25
CA HIS A 68 1.15 0.96 17.75
C HIS A 68 -0.05 0.03 17.99
N PHE A 69 -0.64 0.10 19.19
CA PHE A 69 -1.85 -0.65 19.51
C PHE A 69 -3.03 -0.28 18.58
N VAL A 70 -3.25 1.02 18.34
CA VAL A 70 -4.32 1.49 17.45
C VAL A 70 -4.05 1.10 15.99
N GLU A 71 -2.80 1.20 15.53
CA GLU A 71 -2.39 0.77 14.18
C GLU A 71 -2.63 -0.73 13.98
N LYS A 72 -2.21 -1.57 14.94
CA LYS A 72 -2.45 -3.02 14.91
C LYS A 72 -3.95 -3.33 14.89
N ALA A 73 -4.75 -2.68 15.73
CA ALA A 73 -6.20 -2.87 15.77
C ALA A 73 -6.88 -2.51 14.42
N LEU A 74 -6.42 -1.45 13.75
CA LEU A 74 -6.90 -1.07 12.42
C LEU A 74 -6.46 -2.07 11.34
N ALA A 75 -5.23 -2.56 11.39
CA ALA A 75 -4.71 -3.58 10.49
C ALA A 75 -5.50 -4.89 10.61
N ASP A 76 -5.71 -5.38 11.84
CA ASP A 76 -6.49 -6.60 12.12
C ASP A 76 -7.93 -6.46 11.61
N ALA A 77 -8.56 -5.31 11.84
CA ALA A 77 -9.91 -5.04 11.38
C ALA A 77 -9.99 -4.98 9.85
N THR A 78 -8.94 -4.52 9.17
CA THR A 78 -8.84 -4.48 7.70
C THR A 78 -8.63 -5.87 7.14
N GLN A 79 -7.69 -6.64 7.70
CA GLN A 79 -7.42 -8.03 7.33
C GLN A 79 -8.66 -8.90 7.50
N ARG A 80 -9.39 -8.76 8.61
CA ARG A 80 -10.65 -9.47 8.82
C ARG A 80 -11.68 -9.17 7.73
N ARG A 81 -11.80 -7.91 7.31
CA ARG A 81 -12.72 -7.51 6.23
C ARG A 81 -12.27 -8.03 4.87
N ALA A 82 -10.97 -7.99 4.58
CA ALA A 82 -10.41 -8.58 3.37
C ALA A 82 -10.74 -10.09 3.29
N ALA A 83 -10.55 -10.83 4.38
CA ALA A 83 -10.88 -12.25 4.45
C ALA A 83 -12.39 -12.54 4.26
N GLN A 84 -13.27 -11.63 4.71
CA GLN A 84 -14.73 -11.82 4.64
C GLN A 84 -15.34 -11.34 3.33
N HIS A 85 -14.74 -10.33 2.67
CA HIS A 85 -15.38 -9.58 1.61
C HIS A 85 -14.53 -9.42 0.34
N ASN A 86 -13.28 -9.88 0.35
CA ASN A 86 -12.36 -9.70 -0.78
C ASN A 86 -11.44 -10.91 -0.97
N ASP A 87 -11.89 -12.12 -0.64
CA ASP A 87 -11.14 -13.37 -0.77
C ASP A 87 -9.75 -13.35 -0.10
N GLY A 88 -9.58 -12.53 0.95
CA GLY A 88 -8.30 -12.32 1.63
C GLY A 88 -7.35 -11.37 0.90
N ASN A 89 -7.71 -10.87 -0.28
CA ASN A 89 -6.91 -9.91 -1.03
C ASN A 89 -7.03 -8.50 -0.45
N ALA A 90 -6.02 -7.66 -0.69
CA ALA A 90 -6.07 -6.25 -0.34
C ALA A 90 -7.16 -5.51 -1.14
N PHE A 91 -7.80 -4.51 -0.52
CA PHE A 91 -8.78 -3.67 -1.21
C PHE A 91 -8.05 -2.72 -2.17
N GLU A 92 -8.48 -2.69 -3.44
CA GLU A 92 -8.01 -1.73 -4.43
C GLU A 92 -8.80 -0.41 -4.33
N GLY A 93 -8.15 0.71 -4.67
CA GLY A 93 -8.80 2.02 -4.71
C GLY A 93 -7.84 3.19 -4.58
N GLU A 94 -8.39 4.40 -4.69
CA GLU A 94 -7.66 5.63 -4.43
C GLU A 94 -7.78 6.03 -2.95
N ASP A 95 -6.67 6.44 -2.35
CA ASP A 95 -6.61 7.05 -1.01
C ASP A 95 -7.19 8.48 -1.05
N LYS A 96 -8.52 8.56 -1.17
CA LYS A 96 -9.29 9.79 -1.11
C LYS A 96 -9.81 10.01 0.31
N PRO A 97 -9.76 11.27 0.82
CA PRO A 97 -10.33 11.58 2.13
C PRO A 97 -11.78 11.11 2.20
N LEU A 98 -12.08 10.28 3.20
CA LEU A 98 -13.44 9.89 3.49
C LEU A 98 -14.23 11.13 3.96
N PRO A 99 -15.55 11.17 3.73
CA PRO A 99 -16.41 12.14 4.39
C PRO A 99 -16.15 12.08 5.91
N PRO A 100 -16.15 13.22 6.63
CA PRO A 100 -15.64 13.32 8.01
C PRO A 100 -16.41 12.51 9.08
N GLY A 101 -17.33 11.62 8.69
CA GLY A 101 -18.27 10.93 9.57
C GLY A 101 -19.35 11.87 10.08
N ARG A 102 -20.43 11.32 10.66
CA ARG A 102 -21.30 12.13 11.53
C ARG A 102 -20.56 12.33 12.86
N PRO A 103 -20.52 13.55 13.42
CA PRO A 103 -20.04 13.73 14.78
C PRO A 103 -20.84 12.82 15.71
N LEU A 104 -20.13 12.15 16.62
CA LEU A 104 -20.77 11.41 17.70
C LEU A 104 -21.52 12.45 18.53
N ALA A 105 -22.85 12.42 18.46
CA ALA A 105 -23.67 13.30 19.28
C ALA A 105 -23.44 12.96 20.75
N ASP A 106 -23.34 14.00 21.58
CA ASP A 106 -23.28 13.88 23.04
C ASP A 106 -24.56 13.24 23.59
#